data_AF-A0A359CHP5-F1
#
_entry.id   AF-A0A359CHP5-F1
#
_cell.length_a   1.000
_cell.length_b   1.000
_cell.length_c   1.000
_cell.angle_alpha   90.00
_cell.angle_beta   90.00
_cell.angle_gamma   90.00
#
_symmetry.space_group_name_H-M   'P 1'
#
loop_
_entity.id
_entity.type
_entity.pdbx_description
1 polymer ?
#
loop_
_entity_poly.entity_id
_entity_poly.type
_entity_poly.pdbx_seq_one_letter_code
_entity_poly.pdbx_strand_id
1 'polypeptide(L)'
;KKSFNETFFDAGRKEYGTGSQASNALPLFLDLVEPAYREEVLNHLVKDIEAHGYKLTTGDVGNRYLFRTLADNGLNEVMYTMHNHRDVPGYGFQIQFGATTLTEQWDPRKGNSWNHFMMGPIEEWFYRSLAGIRPSEDHPGGFGHFIIAPEPVGDLSFVRASHETLYGTVRVEWQRQGDVLELQVEIPVNCTADIVLPGKTPAKAVKGGLYRFREIVE
;
A
#
# COMPACT_ATOMS: atom_id res chain seq x y z
N LYS A 1 -19.44 11.50 -10.19
CA LYS A 1 -19.38 10.14 -10.79
C LYS A 1 -19.87 10.13 -12.24
N LYS A 2 -21.17 10.30 -12.53
CA LYS A 2 -21.73 10.25 -13.91
C LYS A 2 -20.95 11.05 -14.97
N SER A 3 -20.82 12.37 -14.81
CA SER A 3 -20.11 13.22 -15.79
C SER A 3 -18.64 12.85 -15.99
N PHE A 4 -17.98 12.33 -14.95
CA PHE A 4 -16.59 11.84 -15.06
C PHE A 4 -16.53 10.61 -15.95
N ASN A 5 -17.41 9.62 -15.74
CA ASN A 5 -17.47 8.42 -16.57
C ASN A 5 -17.85 8.75 -18.02
N GLU A 6 -18.80 9.64 -18.25
CA GLU A 6 -19.18 10.09 -19.60
C GLU A 6 -18.03 10.78 -20.36
N THR A 7 -17.11 11.43 -19.64
CA THR A 7 -16.01 12.18 -20.25
C THR A 7 -14.75 11.33 -20.44
N PHE A 8 -14.43 10.46 -19.47
CA PHE A 8 -13.10 9.85 -19.39
C PHE A 8 -13.08 8.33 -19.53
N PHE A 9 -14.21 7.63 -19.34
CA PHE A 9 -14.25 6.18 -19.48
C PHE A 9 -14.45 5.77 -20.94
N ASP A 10 -13.60 4.88 -21.43
CA ASP A 10 -13.72 4.25 -22.73
C ASP A 10 -14.28 2.84 -22.57
N ALA A 11 -15.53 2.60 -22.96
CA ALA A 11 -16.17 1.30 -22.81
C ALA A 11 -15.57 0.21 -23.72
N GLY A 12 -14.97 0.58 -24.85
CA GLY A 12 -14.35 -0.36 -25.79
C GLY A 12 -12.99 -0.84 -25.28
N ARG A 13 -12.19 0.09 -24.76
CA ARG A 13 -10.88 -0.21 -24.17
C ARG A 13 -10.95 -0.55 -22.68
N LYS A 14 -12.09 -0.37 -22.02
CA LYS A 14 -12.29 -0.58 -20.57
C LYS A 14 -11.20 0.09 -19.73
N GLU A 15 -10.91 1.36 -20.03
CA GLU A 15 -9.88 2.15 -19.35
C GLU A 15 -10.26 3.63 -19.33
N TYR A 16 -9.52 4.42 -18.56
CA TYR A 16 -9.75 5.84 -18.41
C TYR A 16 -8.67 6.67 -19.11
N GLY A 17 -9.08 7.76 -19.74
CA GLY A 17 -8.17 8.75 -20.33
C GLY A 17 -7.15 8.15 -21.30
N THR A 18 -5.87 8.24 -20.94
CA THR A 18 -4.76 7.73 -21.75
C THR A 18 -4.45 6.24 -21.51
N GLY A 19 -5.14 5.58 -20.58
CA GLY A 19 -4.82 4.19 -20.17
C GLY A 19 -3.62 4.07 -19.23
N SER A 20 -2.98 5.20 -18.86
CA SER A 20 -1.81 5.18 -17.97
C SER A 20 -2.12 4.69 -16.56
N GLN A 21 -1.08 4.27 -15.83
CA GLN A 21 -1.15 3.93 -14.39
C GLN A 21 -1.99 4.93 -13.58
N ALA A 22 -1.70 6.24 -13.72
CA ALA A 22 -2.45 7.28 -13.00
C ALA A 22 -3.91 7.38 -13.47
N SER A 23 -4.14 7.31 -14.78
CA SER A 23 -5.48 7.45 -15.36
C SER A 23 -6.42 6.34 -14.90
N ASN A 24 -5.92 5.12 -14.72
CA ASN A 24 -6.72 3.99 -14.25
C ASN A 24 -6.76 3.88 -12.71
N ALA A 25 -5.65 4.14 -12.00
CA ALA A 25 -5.61 4.02 -10.55
C ALA A 25 -6.49 5.06 -9.83
N LEU A 26 -6.47 6.33 -10.28
CA LEU A 26 -7.24 7.40 -9.64
C LEU A 26 -8.75 7.10 -9.54
N PRO A 27 -9.47 6.74 -10.62
CA PRO A 27 -10.88 6.41 -10.52
C PRO A 27 -11.15 5.09 -9.78
N LEU A 28 -10.23 4.13 -9.79
CA LEU A 28 -10.34 2.90 -8.97
C LEU A 28 -10.29 3.22 -7.47
N PHE A 29 -9.36 4.08 -7.06
CA PHE A 29 -9.20 4.52 -5.68
C PHE A 29 -10.39 5.36 -5.21
N LEU A 30 -10.85 6.32 -6.03
CA LEU A 30 -11.95 7.23 -5.68
C LEU A 30 -13.35 6.61 -5.84
N ASP A 31 -13.44 5.30 -6.10
CA ASP A 31 -14.68 4.58 -6.38
C ASP A 31 -15.55 5.24 -7.48
N LEU A 32 -14.89 5.75 -8.52
CA LEU A 32 -15.55 6.37 -9.68
C LEU A 32 -15.88 5.36 -10.78
N VAL A 33 -15.18 4.23 -10.81
CA VAL A 33 -15.47 3.16 -11.79
C VAL A 33 -16.85 2.56 -11.51
N GLU A 34 -17.62 2.32 -12.57
CA GLU A 34 -18.88 1.60 -12.43
C GLU A 34 -18.60 0.14 -12.04
N PRO A 35 -19.37 -0.47 -11.11
CA PRO A 35 -19.06 -1.80 -10.58
C PRO A 35 -18.84 -2.88 -11.65
N ALA A 36 -19.58 -2.82 -12.77
CA ALA A 36 -19.47 -3.76 -13.88
C ALA A 36 -18.12 -3.73 -14.61
N TYR A 37 -17.34 -2.65 -14.49
CA TYR A 37 -16.05 -2.49 -15.18
C TYR A 37 -14.86 -2.47 -14.22
N ARG A 38 -15.08 -2.51 -12.90
CA ARG A 38 -14.03 -2.32 -11.90
C ARG A 38 -12.90 -3.34 -12.05
N GLU A 39 -13.24 -4.63 -12.18
CA GLU A 39 -12.26 -5.71 -12.34
C GLU A 39 -11.45 -5.57 -13.62
N GLU A 40 -12.10 -5.23 -14.73
CA GLU A 40 -11.45 -5.05 -16.03
C GLU A 40 -10.47 -3.88 -16.04
N VAL A 41 -10.87 -2.75 -15.45
CA VAL A 41 -10.00 -1.56 -15.31
C VAL A 41 -8.80 -1.87 -14.40
N LEU A 42 -9.01 -2.64 -13.32
CA LEU A 42 -7.93 -3.10 -12.45
C LEU A 42 -6.96 -4.03 -13.19
N ASN A 43 -7.48 -4.98 -13.97
CA ASN A 43 -6.68 -5.89 -14.79
C ASN A 43 -5.90 -5.14 -15.88
N HIS A 44 -6.47 -4.08 -16.48
CA HIS A 44 -5.73 -3.21 -17.39
C HIS A 44 -4.62 -2.43 -16.71
N LEU A 45 -4.84 -1.91 -15.50
CA LEU A 45 -3.79 -1.28 -14.72
C LEU A 45 -2.62 -2.25 -14.46
N VAL A 46 -2.89 -3.48 -14.06
CA VAL A 46 -1.85 -4.50 -13.82
C VAL A 46 -1.09 -4.82 -15.11
N LYS A 47 -1.80 -5.03 -16.23
CA LYS A 47 -1.17 -5.27 -17.53
C LYS A 47 -0.30 -4.10 -17.99
N ASP A 48 -0.71 -2.86 -17.76
CA ASP A 48 0.10 -1.67 -18.06
C ASP A 48 1.39 -1.63 -17.22
N ILE A 49 1.30 -1.96 -15.93
CA ILE A 49 2.46 -2.08 -15.04
C ILE A 49 3.43 -3.16 -15.55
N GLU A 50 2.91 -4.34 -15.90
CA GLU A 50 3.70 -5.46 -16.44
C GLU A 50 4.37 -5.09 -17.78
N ALA A 51 3.63 -4.43 -18.69
CA ALA A 51 4.15 -3.98 -19.97
C ALA A 51 5.30 -2.96 -19.82
N HIS A 52 5.31 -2.19 -18.74
CA HIS A 52 6.40 -1.28 -18.37
C HIS A 52 7.49 -1.95 -17.51
N GLY A 53 7.50 -3.28 -17.40
CA GLY A 53 8.48 -4.02 -16.61
C GLY A 53 8.43 -3.68 -15.13
N TYR A 54 7.22 -3.48 -14.60
CA TYR A 54 6.94 -3.05 -13.23
C TYR A 54 7.51 -1.66 -12.87
N LYS A 55 7.86 -0.82 -13.86
CA LYS A 55 8.35 0.54 -13.58
C LYS A 55 7.20 1.52 -13.37
N LEU A 56 7.42 2.49 -12.49
CA LEU A 56 6.49 3.60 -12.27
C LEU A 56 6.40 4.48 -13.51
N THR A 57 5.18 4.80 -13.93
CA THR A 57 4.91 5.81 -14.95
C THR A 57 4.16 7.01 -14.37
N THR A 58 3.82 6.96 -13.09
CA THR A 58 3.16 8.03 -12.34
C THR A 58 4.12 9.13 -11.91
N GLY A 59 3.60 10.36 -11.90
CA GLY A 59 4.20 11.49 -11.19
C GLY A 59 3.79 11.53 -9.71
N ASP A 60 4.26 12.56 -9.01
CA ASP A 60 3.99 12.84 -7.60
C ASP A 60 2.50 12.74 -7.21
N VAL A 61 1.61 13.34 -8.01
CA VAL A 61 0.14 13.28 -7.78
C VAL A 61 -0.38 11.84 -7.94
N GLY A 62 0.09 11.12 -8.95
CA GLY A 62 -0.40 9.78 -9.30
C GLY A 62 0.03 8.68 -8.32
N ASN A 63 1.21 8.82 -7.71
CA ASN A 63 1.82 7.81 -6.84
C ASN A 63 0.88 7.37 -5.72
N ARG A 64 0.28 8.32 -5.00
CA ARG A 64 -0.65 7.99 -3.91
C ARG A 64 -1.80 7.12 -4.39
N TYR A 65 -2.43 7.50 -5.50
CA TYR A 65 -3.57 6.76 -6.04
C TYR A 65 -3.15 5.36 -6.50
N LEU A 66 -2.04 5.25 -7.22
CA LEU A 66 -1.50 3.97 -7.65
C LEU A 66 -1.25 3.03 -6.48
N PHE A 67 -0.49 3.48 -5.47
CA PHE A 67 -0.08 2.62 -4.36
C PHE A 67 -1.28 2.17 -3.56
N ARG A 68 -2.22 3.08 -3.30
CA ARG A 68 -3.45 2.75 -2.59
C ARG A 68 -4.34 1.82 -3.39
N THR A 69 -4.51 2.03 -4.69
CA THR A 69 -5.26 1.11 -5.54
C THR A 69 -4.65 -0.28 -5.52
N LEU A 70 -3.33 -0.42 -5.66
CA LEU A 70 -2.70 -1.74 -5.61
C LEU A 70 -2.90 -2.40 -4.24
N ALA A 71 -2.57 -1.71 -3.15
CA ALA A 71 -2.66 -2.24 -1.80
C ALA A 71 -4.10 -2.62 -1.40
N ASP A 72 -5.08 -1.76 -1.69
CA ASP A 72 -6.49 -1.96 -1.29
C ASP A 72 -7.19 -3.04 -2.11
N ASN A 73 -6.62 -3.45 -3.25
CA ASN A 73 -7.13 -4.55 -4.07
C ASN A 73 -6.24 -5.81 -3.96
N GLY A 74 -5.43 -5.93 -2.90
CA GLY A 74 -4.65 -7.14 -2.62
C GLY A 74 -3.41 -7.33 -3.49
N LEU A 75 -3.00 -6.33 -4.26
CA LEU A 75 -1.87 -6.40 -5.19
C LEU A 75 -0.55 -5.96 -4.54
N ASN A 76 -0.32 -6.37 -3.29
CA ASN A 76 0.90 -6.01 -2.55
C ASN A 76 2.16 -6.63 -3.17
N GLU A 77 2.07 -7.79 -3.85
CA GLU A 77 3.18 -8.39 -4.60
C GLU A 77 3.59 -7.57 -5.82
N VAL A 78 2.61 -7.00 -6.53
CA VAL A 78 2.87 -6.04 -7.62
C VAL A 78 3.55 -4.80 -7.03
N MET A 79 3.02 -4.28 -5.92
CA MET A 79 3.58 -3.12 -5.25
C MET A 79 5.04 -3.37 -4.81
N TYR A 80 5.34 -4.54 -4.25
CA TYR A 80 6.69 -4.98 -3.89
C TYR A 80 7.61 -5.00 -5.12
N THR A 81 7.21 -5.69 -6.18
CA THR A 81 8.00 -5.84 -7.40
C THR A 81 8.31 -4.49 -8.05
N MET A 82 7.33 -3.59 -8.06
CA MET A 82 7.50 -2.23 -8.61
C MET A 82 8.56 -1.40 -7.88
N HIS A 83 8.80 -1.67 -6.59
CA HIS A 83 9.62 -0.82 -5.72
C HIS A 83 10.94 -1.48 -5.31
N ASN A 84 11.01 -2.80 -5.36
CA ASN A 84 12.19 -3.58 -4.97
C ASN A 84 13.22 -3.71 -6.12
N HIS A 85 13.73 -2.57 -6.57
CA HIS A 85 14.81 -2.51 -7.54
C HIS A 85 15.63 -1.23 -7.37
N ARG A 86 16.78 -1.13 -8.05
CA ARG A 86 17.65 0.05 -7.99
C ARG A 86 17.79 0.84 -9.30
N ASP A 87 16.97 0.54 -10.31
CA ASP A 87 16.93 1.32 -11.55
C ASP A 87 16.04 2.58 -11.47
N VAL A 88 16.17 3.46 -12.46
CA VAL A 88 15.24 4.57 -12.71
C VAL A 88 14.00 4.07 -13.45
N PRO A 89 12.79 4.55 -13.14
CA PRO A 89 12.42 5.39 -11.98
C PRO A 89 12.20 4.56 -10.72
N GLY A 90 12.63 5.04 -9.54
CA GLY A 90 12.29 4.39 -8.27
C GLY A 90 13.11 4.84 -7.06
N TYR A 91 12.64 4.48 -5.86
CA TYR A 91 13.28 4.84 -4.59
C TYR A 91 14.66 4.20 -4.41
N GLY A 92 14.83 2.95 -4.84
CA GLY A 92 16.12 2.26 -4.70
C GLY A 92 17.24 2.92 -5.50
N PHE A 93 16.93 3.55 -6.64
CA PHE A 93 17.91 4.36 -7.38
C PHE A 93 18.31 5.61 -6.60
N GLN A 94 17.36 6.33 -5.99
CA GLN A 94 17.68 7.52 -5.17
C GLN A 94 18.65 7.15 -4.02
N ILE A 95 18.40 6.01 -3.36
CA ILE A 95 19.28 5.49 -2.31
C ILE A 95 20.66 5.13 -2.89
N GLN A 96 20.71 4.40 -4.01
CA GLN A 96 21.97 4.04 -4.68
C GLN A 96 22.77 5.28 -5.12
N PHE A 97 22.08 6.33 -5.53
CA PHE A 97 22.67 7.62 -5.91
C PHE A 97 23.24 8.40 -4.71
N GLY A 98 22.90 8.00 -3.47
CA GLY A 98 23.36 8.65 -2.24
C GLY A 98 22.42 9.75 -1.73
N ALA A 99 21.17 9.80 -2.21
CA ALA A 99 20.18 10.70 -1.66
C ALA A 99 19.78 10.27 -0.23
N THR A 100 19.77 11.22 0.70
CA THR A 100 19.34 11.03 2.10
C THR A 100 17.93 11.56 2.37
N THR A 101 17.31 12.17 1.36
CA THR A 101 15.96 12.71 1.33
C THR A 101 15.33 12.37 -0.01
N LEU A 102 14.00 12.45 -0.12
CA LEU A 102 13.29 12.18 -1.37
C LEU A 102 13.51 13.31 -2.38
N THR A 103 13.78 12.98 -3.63
CA THR A 103 14.03 13.98 -4.69
C THR A 103 12.79 14.25 -5.53
N GLU A 104 12.67 15.46 -6.09
CA GLU A 104 11.51 15.89 -6.90
C GLU A 104 11.28 15.03 -8.14
N GLN A 105 12.37 14.58 -8.77
CA GLN A 105 12.33 13.67 -9.92
C GLN A 105 12.85 12.30 -9.49
N TRP A 106 12.31 11.23 -10.08
CA TRP A 106 12.78 9.86 -9.82
C TRP A 106 14.26 9.67 -10.16
N ASP A 107 14.74 10.36 -11.19
CA ASP A 107 16.17 10.51 -11.47
C ASP A 107 16.62 11.87 -10.90
N PRO A 108 17.36 11.92 -9.78
CA PRO A 108 17.81 13.16 -9.16
C PRO A 108 18.61 14.07 -10.10
N ARG A 109 19.23 13.49 -11.14
CA ARG A 109 20.03 14.22 -12.15
C ARG A 109 19.17 15.07 -13.10
N LYS A 110 17.86 14.83 -13.13
CA LYS A 110 16.89 15.55 -13.96
C LYS A 110 16.04 16.56 -13.17
N GLY A 111 16.19 16.61 -11.84
CA GLY A 111 15.41 17.48 -10.96
C GLY A 111 16.25 18.61 -10.35
N ASN A 112 15.57 19.62 -9.80
CA ASN A 112 16.22 20.75 -9.14
C ASN A 112 16.23 20.60 -7.62
N SER A 113 15.20 19.97 -7.04
CA SER A 113 15.13 19.73 -5.59
C SER A 113 15.45 18.27 -5.23
N TRP A 114 16.29 18.10 -4.22
CA TRP A 114 16.58 16.80 -3.60
C TRP A 114 15.91 16.62 -2.24
N ASN A 115 14.95 17.47 -1.89
CA ASN A 115 14.16 17.38 -0.67
C ASN A 115 12.70 17.73 -0.96
N HIS A 116 11.93 16.73 -1.39
CA HIS A 116 10.58 16.86 -1.93
C HIS A 116 9.67 15.74 -1.42
N PHE A 117 8.98 15.99 -0.31
CA PHE A 117 8.19 14.99 0.41
C PHE A 117 6.97 14.46 -0.38
N MET A 118 6.58 15.10 -1.49
CA MET A 118 5.46 14.64 -2.34
C MET A 118 5.70 13.24 -2.93
N MET A 119 6.97 12.79 -2.94
CA MET A 119 7.35 11.43 -3.33
C MET A 119 7.23 10.43 -2.17
N GLY A 120 6.78 10.83 -0.99
CA GLY A 120 6.64 9.98 0.21
C GLY A 120 5.45 9.00 0.31
N PRO A 121 4.48 8.88 -0.63
CA PRO A 121 3.32 7.99 -0.42
C PRO A 121 3.62 6.52 -0.11
N ILE A 122 4.82 6.02 -0.44
CA ILE A 122 5.23 4.64 -0.10
C ILE A 122 5.23 4.37 1.41
N GLU A 123 5.44 5.40 2.24
CA GLU A 123 5.42 5.24 3.70
C GLU A 123 4.06 4.74 4.19
N GLU A 124 2.96 5.19 3.56
CA GLU A 124 1.62 4.71 3.91
C GLU A 124 1.48 3.20 3.70
N TRP A 125 2.11 2.65 2.65
CA TRP A 125 2.12 1.22 2.37
C TRP A 125 2.93 0.42 3.41
N PHE A 126 4.08 0.95 3.85
CA PHE A 126 4.87 0.32 4.90
C PHE A 126 4.07 0.14 6.20
N TYR A 127 3.33 1.16 6.62
CA TYR A 127 2.53 1.09 7.84
C TYR A 127 1.22 0.33 7.65
N ARG A 128 0.40 0.70 6.64
CA ARG A 128 -0.96 0.16 6.49
C ARG A 128 -1.00 -1.26 5.93
N SER A 129 0.00 -1.66 5.13
CA SER A 129 0.02 -2.99 4.49
C SER A 129 1.12 -3.88 5.07
N LEU A 130 2.40 -3.49 4.98
CA LEU A 130 3.48 -4.36 5.44
C LEU A 130 3.41 -4.62 6.95
N ALA A 131 3.30 -3.56 7.76
CA ALA A 131 3.04 -3.70 9.20
C ALA A 131 1.56 -3.96 9.51
N GLY A 132 0.66 -3.63 8.58
CA GLY A 132 -0.77 -3.86 8.73
C GLY A 132 -1.48 -2.93 9.71
N ILE A 133 -0.86 -1.84 10.17
CA ILE A 133 -1.41 -0.93 11.17
C ILE A 133 -2.33 0.08 10.48
N ARG A 134 -3.64 -0.01 10.72
CA ARG A 134 -4.61 0.99 10.25
C ARG A 134 -5.69 1.27 11.31
N PRO A 135 -6.21 2.50 11.40
CA PRO A 135 -7.41 2.74 12.19
C PRO A 135 -8.61 2.06 11.53
N SER A 136 -9.61 1.66 12.33
CA SER A 136 -10.91 1.26 11.79
C SER A 136 -11.63 2.45 11.16
N GLU A 137 -12.20 2.26 9.98
CA GLU A 137 -12.96 3.31 9.29
C GLU A 137 -14.42 3.40 9.79
N ASP A 138 -14.93 2.34 10.40
CA ASP A 138 -16.27 2.20 10.97
C ASP A 138 -16.37 2.65 12.44
N HIS A 139 -15.25 2.88 13.12
CA HIS A 139 -15.22 3.35 14.50
C HIS A 139 -14.88 4.86 14.59
N PRO A 140 -15.83 5.71 15.01
CA PRO A 140 -15.54 7.11 15.30
C PRO A 140 -14.62 7.19 16.52
N GLY A 141 -13.41 7.74 16.33
CA GLY A 141 -12.38 7.81 17.38
C GLY A 141 -10.94 7.73 16.86
N GLY A 142 -10.74 7.52 15.56
CA GLY A 142 -9.41 7.32 15.00
C GLY A 142 -8.81 6.02 15.54
N PHE A 143 -7.64 6.10 16.18
CA PHE A 143 -6.93 4.94 16.73
C PHE A 143 -7.49 4.37 18.05
N GLY A 144 -8.80 4.54 18.31
CA GLY A 144 -9.50 3.84 19.40
C GLY A 144 -9.77 2.35 19.09
N HIS A 145 -9.91 2.04 17.79
CA HIS A 145 -9.95 0.67 17.27
C HIS A 145 -8.98 0.54 16.09
N PHE A 146 -8.13 -0.48 16.13
CA PHE A 146 -7.15 -0.78 15.09
C PHE A 146 -7.60 -1.96 14.26
N ILE A 147 -7.27 -1.97 12.97
CA ILE A 147 -7.14 -3.23 12.23
C ILE A 147 -5.64 -3.51 12.12
N ILE A 148 -5.24 -4.73 12.47
CA ILE A 148 -3.88 -5.22 12.31
C ILE A 148 -3.91 -6.35 11.28
N ALA A 149 -3.51 -6.04 10.05
CA ALA A 149 -3.56 -6.95 8.91
C ALA A 149 -2.24 -6.89 8.13
N PRO A 150 -1.16 -7.51 8.64
CA PRO A 150 0.13 -7.50 7.94
C PRO A 150 0.04 -8.31 6.64
N GLU A 151 0.69 -7.81 5.60
CA GLU A 151 0.78 -8.43 4.28
C GLU A 151 2.25 -8.72 3.95
N PRO A 152 2.76 -9.92 4.29
CA PRO A 152 4.10 -10.35 3.91
C PRO A 152 4.16 -10.54 2.39
N VAL A 153 5.15 -9.95 1.73
CA VAL A 153 5.32 -10.01 0.28
C VAL A 153 6.76 -10.18 -0.13
N GLY A 154 6.96 -10.78 -1.31
CA GLY A 154 8.28 -11.04 -1.88
C GLY A 154 9.18 -11.85 -0.93
N ASP A 155 10.42 -11.40 -0.78
CA ASP A 155 11.43 -12.00 0.09
C ASP A 155 11.59 -11.30 1.46
N LEU A 156 10.61 -10.47 1.86
CA LEU A 156 10.62 -9.89 3.20
C LEU A 156 10.47 -10.97 4.27
N SER A 157 11.51 -11.11 5.10
CA SER A 157 11.54 -12.09 6.19
C SER A 157 11.05 -11.52 7.52
N PHE A 158 10.99 -10.20 7.69
CA PHE A 158 10.43 -9.57 8.87
C PHE A 158 10.02 -8.12 8.62
N VAL A 159 9.10 -7.63 9.44
CA VAL A 159 8.80 -6.20 9.61
C VAL A 159 8.62 -5.93 11.09
N ARG A 160 9.17 -4.80 11.57
CA ARG A 160 8.90 -4.25 12.89
C ARG A 160 8.54 -2.79 12.74
N ALA A 161 7.38 -2.41 13.22
CA ALA A 161 6.88 -1.05 13.16
C ALA A 161 6.18 -0.66 14.46
N SER A 162 6.18 0.64 14.74
CA SER A 162 5.42 1.24 15.83
C SER A 162 4.81 2.55 15.39
N HIS A 163 3.60 2.86 15.87
CA HIS A 163 2.94 4.12 15.59
C HIS A 163 2.47 4.74 16.90
N GLU A 164 2.84 6.01 17.12
CA GLU A 164 2.42 6.77 18.29
C GLU A 164 1.03 7.36 18.06
N THR A 165 0.10 7.05 18.95
CA THR A 165 -1.28 7.56 18.91
C THR A 165 -1.60 8.33 20.18
N LEU A 166 -2.74 9.01 20.21
CA LEU A 166 -3.23 9.66 21.43
C LEU A 166 -3.54 8.67 22.57
N TYR A 167 -3.68 7.38 22.26
CA TYR A 167 -3.96 6.32 23.24
C TYR A 167 -2.69 5.59 23.70
N GLY A 168 -1.53 5.90 23.10
CA GLY A 168 -0.26 5.23 23.32
C GLY A 168 0.29 4.57 22.06
N THR A 169 1.40 3.86 22.20
CA THR A 169 2.10 3.21 21.09
C THR A 169 1.45 1.90 20.69
N VAL A 170 1.05 1.75 19.42
CA VAL A 170 0.79 0.44 18.82
C VAL A 170 2.10 -0.12 18.26
N ARG A 171 2.40 -1.40 18.50
CA ARG A 171 3.57 -2.07 17.94
C ARG A 171 3.16 -3.33 17.21
N VAL A 172 3.73 -3.52 16.02
CA VAL A 172 3.59 -4.76 15.24
C VAL A 172 4.98 -5.25 14.87
N GLU A 173 5.20 -6.54 15.08
CA GLU A 173 6.37 -7.24 14.61
C GLU A 173 5.94 -8.58 14.03
N TRP A 174 6.33 -8.87 12.81
CA TRP A 174 6.23 -10.22 12.29
C TRP A 174 7.56 -10.70 11.73
N GLN A 175 7.76 -12.01 11.81
CA GLN A 175 8.88 -12.71 11.20
C GLN A 175 8.36 -13.94 10.46
N ARG A 176 8.83 -14.15 9.22
CA ARG A 176 8.54 -15.31 8.39
C ARG A 176 9.78 -16.20 8.33
N GLN A 177 9.61 -17.48 8.64
CA GLN A 177 10.62 -18.52 8.48
C GLN A 177 10.00 -19.67 7.69
N GLY A 178 10.31 -19.75 6.39
CA GLY A 178 9.66 -20.68 5.47
C GLY A 178 8.17 -20.34 5.31
N ASP A 179 7.32 -21.31 5.59
CA ASP A 179 5.86 -21.20 5.59
C ASP A 179 5.30 -20.74 6.93
N VAL A 180 6.11 -20.51 7.96
CA VAL A 180 5.63 -20.08 9.28
C VAL A 180 5.82 -18.59 9.46
N LEU A 181 4.73 -17.90 9.82
CA LEU A 181 4.75 -16.51 10.26
C LEU A 181 4.45 -16.42 11.75
N GLU A 182 5.33 -15.74 12.48
CA GLU A 182 5.13 -15.36 13.88
C GLU A 182 4.82 -13.86 13.94
N LEU A 183 3.70 -13.50 14.55
CA LEU A 183 3.24 -12.12 14.69
C LEU A 183 3.12 -11.76 16.17
N GLN A 184 3.74 -10.67 16.58
CA GLN A 184 3.59 -10.03 17.87
C GLN A 184 2.91 -8.67 17.69
N VAL A 185 1.89 -8.41 18.50
CA VAL A 185 1.13 -7.16 18.47
C VAL A 185 0.98 -6.61 19.88
N GLU A 186 1.29 -5.33 20.07
CA GLU A 186 1.03 -4.59 21.28
C GLU A 186 -0.03 -3.52 20.98
N ILE A 187 -1.19 -3.64 21.61
CA ILE A 187 -2.30 -2.70 21.50
C ILE A 187 -2.34 -1.82 22.75
N PRO A 188 -2.42 -0.48 22.63
CA PRO A 188 -2.53 0.40 23.78
C PRO A 188 -3.72 0.06 24.69
N VAL A 189 -3.59 0.39 25.97
CA VAL A 189 -4.71 0.28 26.92
C VAL A 189 -5.89 1.16 26.45
N ASN A 190 -7.12 0.75 26.78
CA ASN A 190 -8.36 1.40 26.32
C ASN A 190 -8.58 1.38 24.79
N CYS A 191 -7.73 0.70 24.02
CA CYS A 191 -7.99 0.41 22.61
C CYS A 191 -8.45 -1.04 22.41
N THR A 192 -8.96 -1.28 21.21
CA THR A 192 -9.30 -2.63 20.70
C THR A 192 -8.68 -2.82 19.33
N ALA A 193 -8.53 -4.06 18.89
CA ALA A 193 -8.06 -4.33 17.54
C ALA A 193 -8.66 -5.59 16.94
N ASP A 194 -8.88 -5.57 15.63
CA ASP A 194 -9.15 -6.76 14.82
C ASP A 194 -7.86 -7.23 14.16
N ILE A 195 -7.41 -8.43 14.55
CA ILE A 195 -6.21 -9.05 13.99
C ILE A 195 -6.61 -9.95 12.83
N VAL A 196 -6.13 -9.64 11.63
CA VAL A 196 -6.29 -10.44 10.41
C VAL A 196 -4.95 -11.09 10.11
N LEU A 197 -4.86 -12.42 10.25
CA LEU A 197 -3.65 -13.15 9.88
C LEU A 197 -3.58 -13.29 8.36
N PRO A 198 -2.37 -13.30 7.76
CA PRO A 198 -2.22 -13.39 6.31
C PRO A 198 -2.98 -14.62 5.75
N GLY A 199 -3.77 -14.40 4.70
CA GLY A 199 -4.57 -15.44 4.06
C GLY A 199 -5.74 -15.99 4.89
N LYS A 200 -6.07 -15.40 6.05
CA LYS A 200 -7.14 -15.89 6.94
C LYS A 200 -8.28 -14.88 7.11
N THR A 201 -9.49 -15.41 7.06
CA THR A 201 -10.71 -14.78 7.58
C THR A 201 -11.47 -15.82 8.42
N PRO A 202 -12.13 -15.45 9.53
CA PRO A 202 -12.39 -14.10 10.04
C PRO A 202 -11.28 -13.52 10.93
N ALA A 203 -11.38 -12.22 11.20
CA ALA A 203 -10.49 -11.51 12.14
C ALA A 203 -10.67 -11.98 13.59
N LYS A 204 -9.62 -11.82 14.41
CA LYS A 204 -9.68 -12.04 15.86
C LYS A 204 -9.67 -10.71 16.61
N ALA A 205 -10.78 -10.41 17.27
CA ALA A 205 -10.90 -9.23 18.13
C ALA A 205 -10.07 -9.38 19.42
N VAL A 206 -9.30 -8.34 19.76
CA VAL A 206 -8.50 -8.24 20.99
C VAL A 206 -8.68 -6.87 21.67
N LYS A 207 -8.31 -6.78 22.94
CA LYS A 207 -8.28 -5.53 23.72
C LYS A 207 -6.84 -5.02 23.85
N GLY A 208 -6.63 -3.93 24.58
CA GLY A 208 -5.29 -3.50 24.96
C GLY A 208 -4.49 -4.62 25.64
N GLY A 209 -3.24 -4.82 25.19
CA GLY A 209 -2.38 -5.90 25.66
C GLY A 209 -1.33 -6.34 24.63
N LEU A 210 -0.49 -7.29 25.04
CA LEU A 210 0.52 -7.93 24.21
C LEU A 210 0.02 -9.31 23.76
N TYR A 211 0.03 -9.55 22.46
CA TYR A 211 -0.44 -10.79 21.84
C TYR A 211 0.64 -11.39 20.95
N ARG A 212 0.62 -12.72 20.85
CA ARG A 212 1.46 -13.50 19.94
C ARG A 212 0.59 -14.46 19.15
N PHE A 213 0.85 -14.53 17.85
CA PHE A 213 0.21 -15.41 16.90
C PHE A 213 1.27 -16.16 16.11
N ARG A 214 0.92 -17.36 15.69
CA ARG A 214 1.74 -18.18 14.81
C ARG A 214 0.81 -18.81 13.78
N GLU A 215 1.14 -18.65 12.51
CA GLU A 215 0.31 -19.07 11.39
C GLU A 215 1.16 -19.70 10.28
N ILE A 216 0.57 -20.61 9.52
CA ILE A 216 1.18 -21.12 8.29
C ILE A 216 0.68 -20.26 7.12
N VAL A 217 1.62 -19.61 6.44
CA VAL A 217 1.41 -18.75 5.28
C VAL A 217 1.97 -19.45 4.03
N GLU A 218 1.09 -19.75 3.09
CA GLU A 218 1.44 -20.32 1.78
C GLU A 218 2.17 -19.28 0.91
#